data_AF-A0A2E8V7M6-F1
#
_entry.id   AF-A0A2E8V7M6-F1
#
_cell.length_a   1.000
_cell.length_b   1.000
_cell.length_c   1.000
_cell.angle_alpha   90.00
_cell.angle_beta   90.00
_cell.angle_gamma   90.00
#
_symmetry.space_group_name_H-M   'P 1'
#
loop_
_entity.id
_entity.type
_entity.pdbx_description
1 polymer ?
#
loop_
_entity_poly.entity_id
_entity_poly.type
_entity_poly.pdbx_seq_one_letter_code
_entity_poly.pdbx_strand_id
1 'polypeptide(L)'
;TPIGGEVGIYEVMEEGGFMGQKLLDPPSVEGWHTGEEWITSGALVDRVNFVSSHISNTNNPGVKKLIQKVGSSDADSAYAVVEKCLDVLGPLDVTEDTREELITLAESALGEGGFLANGSIDINLVLQLFKAITSSREFQRC
;
A
#
# COMPACT_ATOMS: atom_id res chain seq x y z
N THR A 1 -8.36 -23.53 -13.29
CA THR A 1 -7.13 -23.80 -12.51
C THR A 1 -6.54 -22.48 -12.08
N PRO A 2 -6.16 -22.28 -10.81
CA PRO A 2 -5.50 -21.05 -10.39
C PRO A 2 -4.23 -20.85 -11.23
N ILE A 3 -4.00 -19.65 -11.71
CA ILE A 3 -2.81 -19.31 -12.51
C ILE A 3 -1.68 -19.14 -11.51
N GLY A 4 -0.76 -20.11 -11.48
CA GLY A 4 0.36 -20.15 -10.53
C GLY A 4 1.25 -18.91 -10.62
N GLY A 5 1.24 -18.13 -9.55
CA GLY A 5 2.09 -16.97 -9.27
C GLY A 5 1.80 -16.36 -7.89
N GLU A 6 1.07 -17.09 -7.05
CA GLU A 6 0.59 -16.63 -5.75
C GLU A 6 1.45 -17.27 -4.67
N VAL A 7 1.92 -16.43 -3.73
CA VAL A 7 2.50 -16.86 -2.46
C VAL A 7 1.56 -17.91 -1.86
N GLY A 8 2.10 -19.08 -1.52
CA GLY A 8 1.26 -20.18 -1.03
C GLY A 8 0.51 -19.75 0.23
N ILE A 9 -0.72 -20.20 0.41
CA ILE A 9 -1.52 -19.84 1.61
C ILE A 9 -0.74 -20.07 2.91
N TYR A 10 0.07 -21.13 2.96
CA TYR A 10 0.94 -21.41 4.10
C TYR A 10 2.03 -20.35 4.34
N GLU A 11 2.64 -19.84 3.28
CA GLU A 11 3.68 -18.81 3.35
C GLU A 11 3.06 -17.46 3.78
N VAL A 12 1.89 -17.09 3.23
CA VAL A 12 1.14 -15.90 3.70
C VAL A 12 0.74 -16.04 5.18
N MET A 13 0.34 -17.24 5.61
CA MET A 13 0.02 -17.49 7.02
C MET A 13 1.25 -17.37 7.93
N GLU A 14 2.43 -17.79 7.48
CA GLU A 14 3.68 -17.70 8.23
C GLU A 14 4.15 -16.24 8.34
N GLU A 15 4.11 -15.50 7.23
CA GLU A 15 4.37 -14.05 7.17
C GLU A 15 3.45 -13.27 8.10
N GLY A 16 2.14 -13.55 8.05
CA GLY A 16 1.17 -12.98 8.99
C GLY A 16 1.54 -13.28 10.45
N GLY A 17 2.21 -14.41 10.71
CA GLY A 17 2.72 -14.73 12.03
C GLY A 17 3.89 -13.87 12.49
N PHE A 18 4.84 -13.55 11.61
CA PHE A 18 5.92 -12.60 11.93
C PHE A 18 5.37 -11.20 12.21
N MET A 19 4.25 -10.84 11.57
CA MET A 19 3.52 -9.58 11.79
C MET A 19 2.62 -9.58 13.04
N GLY A 20 2.58 -10.67 13.81
CA GLY A 20 1.73 -10.79 15.00
C GLY A 20 0.23 -11.02 14.70
N GLN A 21 -0.12 -11.49 13.50
CA GLN A 21 -1.50 -11.70 13.01
C GLN A 21 -1.89 -13.19 12.93
N LYS A 22 -1.33 -14.06 13.79
CA LYS A 22 -1.56 -15.52 13.74
C LYS A 22 -2.99 -15.97 14.13
N LEU A 23 -4.01 -15.84 13.29
CA LEU A 23 -5.41 -16.20 13.61
C LEU A 23 -5.72 -17.39 14.57
N LEU A 24 -4.95 -18.49 14.53
CA LEU A 24 -5.19 -19.71 15.32
C LEU A 24 -4.17 -19.99 16.44
N ASP A 25 -3.22 -19.08 16.68
CA ASP A 25 -2.12 -19.28 17.64
C ASP A 25 -1.94 -18.03 18.51
N PRO A 26 -2.80 -17.85 19.54
CA PRO A 26 -2.70 -16.70 20.41
C PRO A 26 -1.35 -16.71 21.17
N PRO A 27 -0.68 -15.56 21.30
CA PRO A 27 0.69 -15.50 21.82
C PRO A 27 0.80 -15.83 23.31
N SER A 28 -0.30 -15.83 24.07
CA SER A 28 -0.31 -16.10 25.51
C SER A 28 -1.63 -16.74 25.99
N VAL A 29 -1.65 -17.20 27.25
CA VAL A 29 -2.86 -17.69 27.93
C VAL A 29 -3.93 -16.62 28.14
N GLU A 30 -3.56 -15.33 28.04
CA GLU A 30 -4.49 -14.20 28.09
C GLU A 30 -5.22 -13.99 26.74
N GLY A 31 -4.82 -14.73 25.70
CA GLY A 31 -5.39 -14.66 24.37
C GLY A 31 -4.68 -13.62 23.49
N TRP A 32 -5.45 -13.00 22.59
CA TRP A 32 -4.99 -11.94 21.69
C TRP A 32 -4.78 -10.65 22.48
N HIS A 33 -3.57 -10.08 22.43
CA HIS A 33 -3.38 -8.71 22.91
C HIS A 33 -4.21 -7.76 22.02
N THR A 34 -5.14 -7.03 22.63
CA THR A 34 -6.00 -6.05 21.96
C THR A 34 -5.55 -4.62 22.28
N GLY A 35 -5.75 -3.67 21.36
CA GLY A 35 -5.34 -2.26 21.52
C GLY A 35 -3.97 -1.96 20.93
N GLU A 36 -3.60 -0.69 20.71
CA GLU A 36 -2.45 -0.28 19.87
C GLU A 36 -1.09 -0.94 20.20
N GLU A 37 -0.90 -1.38 21.44
CA GLU A 37 0.31 -2.08 21.92
C GLU A 37 0.51 -3.48 21.29
N TRP A 38 -0.49 -3.99 20.56
CA TRP A 38 -0.39 -5.29 19.87
C TRP A 38 0.62 -5.29 18.71
N ILE A 39 0.93 -4.11 18.16
CA ILE A 39 1.93 -3.95 17.09
C ILE A 39 3.27 -3.58 17.71
N THR A 40 4.24 -4.49 17.64
CA THR A 40 5.62 -4.22 18.03
C THR A 40 6.39 -3.51 16.91
N SER A 41 7.50 -2.84 17.23
CA SER A 41 8.37 -2.23 16.21
C SER A 41 8.91 -3.25 15.19
N GLY A 42 9.14 -4.50 15.61
CA GLY A 42 9.55 -5.58 14.70
C GLY A 42 8.43 -5.97 13.74
N ALA A 43 7.24 -6.25 14.28
CA ALA A 43 6.07 -6.58 13.49
C ALA A 43 5.70 -5.46 12.50
N LEU A 44 5.89 -4.18 12.87
CA LEU A 44 5.68 -3.05 11.98
C LEU A 44 6.63 -3.08 10.77
N VAL A 45 7.92 -3.35 10.99
CA VAL A 45 8.91 -3.47 9.91
C VAL A 45 8.55 -4.63 8.97
N ASP A 46 8.13 -5.76 9.53
CA ASP A 46 7.71 -6.92 8.74
C ASP A 46 6.48 -6.62 7.88
N ARG A 47 5.47 -5.92 8.44
CA ARG A 47 4.28 -5.49 7.68
C ARG A 47 4.64 -4.55 6.53
N VAL A 48 5.51 -3.56 6.77
CA VAL A 48 5.95 -2.62 5.73
C VAL A 48 6.69 -3.34 4.61
N ASN A 49 7.62 -4.23 4.96
CA ASN A 49 8.40 -4.99 3.98
C ASN A 49 7.51 -5.92 3.14
N PHE A 50 6.57 -6.61 3.78
CA PHE A 50 5.64 -7.49 3.09
C PHE A 50 4.77 -6.71 2.10
N VAL A 51 4.10 -5.64 2.54
CA VAL A 51 3.20 -4.89 1.65
C VAL A 51 4.00 -4.20 0.54
N SER A 52 5.17 -3.63 0.84
CA SER A 52 6.02 -2.96 -0.16
C SER A 52 6.50 -3.94 -1.25
N SER A 53 6.87 -5.17 -0.89
CA SER A 53 7.28 -6.19 -1.85
C SER A 53 6.13 -6.68 -2.73
N HIS A 54 4.91 -6.76 -2.19
CA HIS A 54 3.73 -7.21 -2.93
C HIS A 54 3.16 -6.11 -3.82
N ILE A 55 2.99 -4.89 -3.31
CA ILE A 55 2.36 -3.78 -4.03
C ILE A 55 3.23 -3.28 -5.19
N SER A 56 4.54 -3.53 -5.12
CA SER A 56 5.49 -3.18 -6.18
C SER A 56 5.63 -4.24 -7.27
N ASN A 57 5.06 -5.42 -7.08
CA ASN A 57 5.11 -6.49 -8.07
C ASN A 57 4.10 -6.25 -9.19
N THR A 58 4.54 -5.56 -10.24
CA THR A 58 3.71 -5.26 -11.42
C THR A 58 3.32 -6.50 -12.22
N ASN A 59 3.90 -7.68 -11.98
CA ASN A 59 3.45 -8.94 -12.59
C ASN A 59 2.18 -9.49 -11.93
N ASN A 60 1.88 -9.06 -10.69
CA ASN A 60 0.69 -9.48 -9.98
C ASN A 60 -0.58 -8.91 -10.67
N PRO A 61 -1.56 -9.75 -11.03
CA PRO A 61 -2.76 -9.30 -11.74
C PRO A 61 -3.64 -8.35 -10.90
N GLY A 62 -3.60 -8.47 -9.58
CA GLY A 62 -4.24 -7.54 -8.64
C GLY A 62 -3.59 -6.16 -8.70
N VAL A 63 -2.26 -6.09 -8.61
CA VAL A 63 -1.50 -4.83 -8.70
C VAL A 63 -1.74 -4.14 -10.06
N LYS A 64 -1.73 -4.90 -11.17
CA LYS A 64 -2.07 -4.37 -12.50
C LYS A 64 -3.45 -3.72 -12.53
N LYS A 65 -4.46 -4.35 -11.90
CA LYS A 65 -5.82 -3.80 -11.79
C LYS A 65 -5.85 -2.53 -10.95
N LEU A 66 -5.08 -2.45 -9.86
CA LEU A 66 -4.99 -1.23 -9.04
C LEU A 66 -4.39 -0.08 -9.84
N ILE A 67 -3.27 -0.30 -10.52
CA ILE A 67 -2.63 0.70 -11.39
C ILE A 67 -3.59 1.16 -12.48
N GLN A 68 -4.29 0.22 -13.14
CA GLN A 68 -5.26 0.55 -14.17
C GLN A 68 -6.41 1.42 -13.62
N LYS A 69 -6.90 1.16 -12.41
CA LYS A 69 -7.95 1.98 -11.78
C LYS A 69 -7.49 3.42 -11.52
N VAL A 70 -6.22 3.61 -11.18
CA VAL A 70 -5.64 4.96 -11.03
C VAL A 70 -5.48 5.62 -12.41
N GLY A 71 -4.89 4.93 -13.38
CA GLY A 71 -4.63 5.45 -14.73
C GLY A 71 -5.87 5.67 -15.62
N SER A 72 -7.03 5.11 -15.25
CA SER A 72 -8.30 5.32 -15.96
C SER A 72 -9.07 6.55 -15.45
N SER A 73 -8.50 7.31 -14.52
CA SER A 73 -9.12 8.52 -13.96
C SER A 73 -8.62 9.77 -14.69
N ASP A 74 -9.48 10.79 -14.80
CA ASP A 74 -9.15 12.12 -15.32
C ASP A 74 -8.42 12.96 -14.26
N ALA A 75 -7.42 12.38 -13.58
CA ALA A 75 -6.62 13.11 -12.60
C ALA A 75 -5.71 14.11 -13.33
N ASP A 76 -5.94 15.39 -13.07
CA ASP A 76 -5.30 16.52 -13.75
C ASP A 76 -4.25 17.24 -12.88
N SER A 77 -4.08 16.79 -11.64
CA SER A 77 -3.22 17.40 -10.63
C SER A 77 -2.56 16.35 -9.75
N ALA A 78 -1.42 16.69 -9.14
CA ALA A 78 -0.73 15.84 -8.16
C ALA A 78 -1.68 15.43 -7.03
N TYR A 79 -2.49 16.37 -6.54
CA TYR A 79 -3.55 16.13 -5.56
C TYR A 79 -4.54 15.06 -6.03
N ALA A 80 -5.10 15.20 -7.23
CA ALA A 80 -6.06 14.23 -7.75
C ALA A 80 -5.47 12.81 -7.90
N VAL A 81 -4.19 12.70 -8.27
CA VAL A 81 -3.49 11.41 -8.35
C VAL A 81 -3.34 10.80 -6.95
N VAL A 82 -2.97 11.60 -5.94
CA VAL A 82 -2.83 11.15 -4.54
C VAL A 82 -4.17 10.66 -4.00
N GLU A 83 -5.24 11.45 -4.11
CA GLU A 83 -6.59 11.07 -3.67
C GLU A 83 -7.03 9.77 -4.34
N LYS A 84 -6.74 9.61 -5.64
CA LYS A 84 -7.12 8.39 -6.34
C LYS A 84 -6.34 7.17 -5.86
N CYS A 85 -5.07 7.33 -5.51
CA CYS A 85 -4.28 6.26 -4.93
C CYS A 85 -4.83 5.81 -3.56
N LEU A 86 -5.22 6.77 -2.71
CA LEU A 86 -5.83 6.50 -1.40
C LEU A 86 -7.19 5.76 -1.53
N ASP A 87 -8.03 6.18 -2.48
CA ASP A 87 -9.32 5.54 -2.79
C ASP A 87 -9.15 4.11 -3.33
N VAL A 88 -8.14 3.89 -4.18
CA VAL A 88 -7.90 2.57 -4.79
C VAL A 88 -7.34 1.56 -3.79
N LEU A 89 -6.53 1.99 -2.82
CA LEU A 89 -5.87 1.10 -1.86
C LEU A 89 -6.75 0.68 -0.68
N GLY A 90 -7.78 1.44 -0.32
CA GLY A 90 -8.65 1.07 0.80
C GLY A 90 -9.32 2.25 1.47
N PRO A 91 -10.07 3.08 0.70
CA PRO A 91 -10.49 4.44 1.02
C PRO A 91 -9.90 5.03 2.30
N LEU A 92 -8.60 5.27 2.28
CA LEU A 92 -7.82 5.58 3.49
C LEU A 92 -8.02 7.03 3.89
N ASP A 93 -8.41 7.25 5.15
CA ASP A 93 -8.38 8.56 5.77
C ASP A 93 -7.01 8.80 6.37
N VAL A 94 -6.25 9.74 5.80
CA VAL A 94 -4.90 10.09 6.22
C VAL A 94 -4.90 11.47 6.85
N THR A 95 -3.95 11.69 7.74
CA THR A 95 -3.71 13.02 8.31
C THR A 95 -3.33 14.03 7.23
N GLU A 96 -3.64 15.31 7.46
CA GLU A 96 -3.29 16.37 6.51
C GLU A 96 -1.78 16.46 6.28
N ASP A 97 -0.96 16.29 7.33
CA ASP A 97 0.50 16.24 7.21
C ASP A 97 0.95 15.11 6.25
N THR A 98 0.41 13.89 6.41
CA THR A 98 0.72 12.77 5.52
C THR A 98 0.24 13.03 4.09
N ARG A 99 -0.92 13.66 3.93
CA ARG A 99 -1.46 14.04 2.62
C ARG A 99 -0.54 15.04 1.92
N GLU A 100 -0.08 16.07 2.63
CA GLU A 100 0.86 17.08 2.10
C GLU A 100 2.20 16.45 1.67
N GLU A 101 2.73 15.50 2.44
CA GLU A 101 3.94 14.77 2.08
C GLU A 101 3.75 13.94 0.79
N LEU A 102 2.61 13.26 0.65
CA LEU A 102 2.27 12.49 -0.56
C LEU A 102 2.11 13.39 -1.78
N ILE A 103 1.49 14.57 -1.63
CA ILE A 103 1.36 15.57 -2.69
C ILE A 103 2.73 16.09 -3.10
N THR A 104 3.58 16.44 -2.14
CA THR A 104 4.95 16.90 -2.40
C THR A 104 5.76 15.84 -3.16
N LEU A 105 5.61 14.56 -2.78
CA LEU A 105 6.21 13.43 -3.48
C LEU A 105 5.69 13.32 -4.93
N ALA A 106 4.39 13.47 -5.13
CA ALA A 106 3.80 13.44 -6.47
C ALA A 106 4.28 14.62 -7.34
N GLU A 107 4.31 15.84 -6.81
CA GLU A 107 4.78 17.03 -7.53
C GLU A 107 6.25 16.90 -7.94
N SER A 108 7.09 16.41 -7.04
CA SER A 108 8.53 16.22 -7.31
C SER A 108 8.79 15.11 -8.33
N ALA A 109 7.94 14.07 -8.39
CA ALA A 109 8.02 13.03 -9.41
C ALA A 109 7.44 13.46 -10.77
N LEU A 110 6.46 14.37 -10.80
CA LEU A 110 5.83 14.87 -12.02
C LEU A 110 6.66 15.97 -12.73
N GLY A 111 7.38 16.81 -11.97
CA GLY A 111 8.17 17.92 -12.52
C GLY A 111 7.34 18.95 -13.31
N GLU A 112 7.99 19.82 -14.10
CA GLU A 112 7.32 20.86 -14.91
C GLU A 112 6.47 20.31 -16.08
N GLY A 113 6.54 19.00 -16.37
CA GLY A 113 5.88 18.36 -17.51
C GLY A 113 4.79 17.36 -17.11
N GLY A 114 4.14 17.59 -15.96
CA GLY A 114 3.50 16.64 -15.04
C GLY A 114 2.47 15.60 -15.49
N PHE A 115 2.42 15.19 -16.75
CA PHE A 115 1.72 13.99 -17.21
C PHE A 115 2.46 13.43 -18.42
N LEU A 116 2.32 12.13 -18.71
CA LEU A 116 2.84 11.60 -19.97
C LEU A 116 2.25 12.43 -21.13
N ALA A 117 2.96 12.56 -22.26
CA ALA A 117 2.56 13.46 -23.36
C ALA A 117 1.15 13.22 -23.93
N ASN A 118 0.50 12.11 -23.56
CA ASN A 118 -0.88 11.73 -23.88
C ASN A 118 -1.90 12.00 -22.75
N GLY A 119 -1.52 12.68 -21.66
CA GLY A 119 -2.34 12.89 -20.47
C GLY A 119 -2.45 11.70 -19.53
N SER A 120 -1.67 10.63 -19.73
CA SER A 120 -1.70 9.45 -18.85
C SER A 120 -0.73 9.57 -17.67
N ILE A 121 -1.11 8.95 -16.55
CA ILE A 121 -0.32 8.94 -15.31
C ILE A 121 0.84 7.94 -15.46
N ASP A 122 2.06 8.34 -15.08
CA ASP A 122 3.20 7.42 -15.05
C ASP A 122 2.98 6.31 -14.02
N ILE A 123 3.15 5.05 -14.47
CA ILE A 123 3.06 3.87 -13.62
C ILE A 123 4.07 3.93 -12.48
N ASN A 124 5.27 4.48 -12.69
CA ASN A 124 6.29 4.59 -11.65
C ASN A 124 5.85 5.52 -10.53
N LEU A 125 5.20 6.64 -10.84
CA LEU A 125 4.61 7.53 -9.85
C LEU A 125 3.57 6.78 -9.01
N VAL A 126 2.64 6.06 -9.65
CA VAL A 126 1.60 5.29 -8.95
C VAL A 126 2.24 4.27 -8.00
N LEU A 127 3.29 3.57 -8.43
CA LEU A 127 4.01 2.61 -7.60
C LEU A 127 4.75 3.27 -6.43
N GLN A 128 5.33 4.45 -6.62
CA GLN A 128 5.97 5.21 -5.54
C GLN A 128 4.95 5.67 -4.51
N LEU A 129 3.81 6.22 -4.96
CA LEU A 129 2.71 6.61 -4.08
C LEU A 129 2.13 5.41 -3.33
N PHE A 130 1.92 4.28 -4.00
CA PHE A 130 1.47 3.06 -3.34
C PHE A 130 2.44 2.60 -2.25
N LYS A 131 3.75 2.64 -2.49
CA LYS A 131 4.75 2.32 -1.46
C LYS A 131 4.72 3.30 -0.30
N ALA A 132 4.59 4.60 -0.57
CA ALA A 132 4.53 5.62 0.47
C ALA A 132 3.27 5.47 1.33
N ILE A 133 2.10 5.34 0.71
CA ILE A 133 0.81 5.13 1.40
C ILE A 133 0.85 3.85 2.23
N THR A 134 1.31 2.73 1.65
CA THR A 134 1.38 1.46 2.39
C THR A 134 2.42 1.45 3.50
N SER A 135 3.36 2.39 3.50
CA SER A 135 4.32 2.58 4.60
C SER A 135 3.84 3.59 5.65
N SER A 136 2.70 4.24 5.44
CA SER A 136 2.17 5.23 6.37
C SER A 136 1.65 4.60 7.65
N ARG A 137 1.63 5.39 8.73
CA ARG A 137 1.12 4.96 10.03
C ARG A 137 -0.35 4.59 9.95
N GLU A 138 -1.14 5.35 9.21
CA GLU A 138 -2.58 5.13 9.03
C GLU A 138 -2.84 3.79 8.37
N PHE A 139 -2.16 3.47 7.27
CA PHE A 139 -2.30 2.18 6.60
C PHE A 139 -1.89 1.01 7.50
N GLN A 140 -0.79 1.16 8.24
CA GLN A 140 -0.26 0.08 9.09
C GLN A 140 -1.08 -0.16 10.37
N ARG A 141 -2.00 0.75 10.70
CA ARG A 141 -2.88 0.64 11.86
C ARG A 141 -4.32 0.26 11.51
N CYS A 142 -4.65 0.19 10.22
CA CYS A 142 -5.86 -0.45 9.73
C CYS A 142 -5.89 -1.96 10.05
#